data_AF-A0A8F9RR08-F1
#
_entry.id   AF-A0A8F9RR08-F1
#
_cell.length_a   1.000
_cell.length_b   1.000
_cell.length_c   1.000
_cell.angle_alpha   90.00
_cell.angle_beta   90.00
_cell.angle_gamma   90.00
#
_symmetry.space_group_name_H-M   'P 1'
#
loop_
_entity.id
_entity.type
_entity.pdbx_description
1 polymer ?
#
loop_
_entity_poly.entity_id
_entity_poly.type
_entity_poly.pdbx_seq_one_letter_code
_entity_poly.pdbx_strand_id
1 'polypeptide(L)'
;MKTTVTIFLVLLSSFASSLFCQSTSTKEYLKATNNLWNICYDFRIIKDSEESNTDRNSALPTIKRNVENAKKEYGLLSSKFPNDPDVKKLDTWIKTVESCYVSLKGEKWQTEPVWQLGFSLIEMDLKDFVNDNL
;
A
#
# COMPACT_ATOMS: atom_id res chain seq x y z
N MET A 1 38.18 -4.02 -33.25
CA MET A 1 37.36 -5.07 -32.60
C MET A 1 37.35 -5.02 -31.07
N LYS A 2 38.32 -4.41 -30.37
CA LYS A 2 38.31 -4.37 -28.89
C LYS A 2 37.31 -3.37 -28.28
N THR A 3 37.05 -2.23 -28.94
CA THR A 3 36.21 -1.13 -28.41
C THR A 3 34.71 -1.44 -28.42
N THR A 4 34.22 -2.20 -29.40
CA THR A 4 32.80 -2.53 -29.56
C THR A 4 32.31 -3.49 -28.47
N VAL A 5 33.17 -4.41 -28.03
CA VAL A 5 32.87 -5.39 -26.96
C VAL A 5 32.70 -4.69 -25.62
N THR A 6 33.52 -3.65 -25.34
CA THR A 6 33.45 -2.90 -24.09
C THR A 6 32.17 -2.08 -23.96
N ILE A 7 31.71 -1.44 -25.04
CA ILE A 7 30.45 -0.68 -25.05
C ILE A 7 29.24 -1.60 -24.84
N PHE A 8 29.24 -2.78 -25.47
CA PHE A 8 28.17 -3.76 -25.32
C PHE A 8 28.06 -4.29 -23.88
N LEU A 9 29.19 -4.52 -23.20
CA LEU A 9 29.24 -4.93 -21.80
C LEU A 9 28.75 -3.85 -20.82
N VAL A 10 29.07 -2.57 -21.07
CA VAL A 10 28.58 -1.44 -20.25
C VAL A 10 27.07 -1.24 -20.42
N LEU A 11 26.54 -1.41 -21.63
CA LEU A 11 25.10 -1.33 -21.87
C LEU A 11 24.35 -2.51 -21.24
N LEU A 12 24.92 -3.73 -21.27
CA LEU A 12 24.32 -4.90 -20.63
C LEU A 12 24.31 -4.80 -19.10
N SER A 13 25.36 -4.26 -18.46
CA SER A 13 25.37 -4.06 -17.01
C SER A 13 24.32 -3.02 -16.61
N SER A 14 24.18 -1.93 -17.37
CA SER A 14 23.15 -0.90 -17.17
C SER A 14 21.73 -1.47 -17.24
N PHE A 15 21.47 -2.34 -18.22
CA PHE A 15 20.15 -2.95 -18.46
C PHE A 15 19.82 -4.06 -17.44
N ALA A 16 20.83 -4.85 -17.04
CA ALA A 16 20.67 -5.84 -15.98
C ALA A 16 20.41 -5.15 -14.64
N SER A 17 21.16 -4.08 -14.32
CA SER A 17 20.93 -3.30 -13.10
C SER A 17 19.52 -2.71 -13.01
N SER A 18 18.95 -2.23 -14.12
CA SER A 18 17.56 -1.72 -14.12
C SER A 18 16.53 -2.83 -13.91
N LEU A 19 16.70 -4.00 -14.53
CA LEU A 19 15.79 -5.16 -14.38
C LEU A 19 15.85 -5.76 -12.97
N PHE A 20 17.06 -5.88 -12.39
CA PHE A 20 17.22 -6.37 -11.01
C PHE A 20 16.71 -5.35 -9.97
N CYS A 21 16.88 -4.05 -10.23
CA CYS A 21 16.34 -2.98 -9.39
C CYS A 21 14.80 -3.00 -9.36
N GLN A 22 14.14 -3.11 -10.53
CA GLN A 22 12.69 -3.25 -10.61
C GLN A 22 12.17 -4.49 -9.87
N SER A 23 12.79 -5.66 -10.06
CA SER A 23 12.32 -6.89 -9.39
C SER A 23 12.44 -6.84 -7.86
N THR A 24 13.39 -6.07 -7.33
CA THR A 24 13.59 -5.90 -5.89
C THR A 24 12.63 -4.87 -5.33
N SER A 25 12.42 -3.75 -6.07
CA SER A 25 11.47 -2.71 -5.67
C SER A 25 10.04 -3.25 -5.64
N THR A 26 9.58 -4.00 -6.65
CA THR A 26 8.23 -4.60 -6.67
C THR A 26 7.96 -5.48 -5.45
N LYS A 27 8.93 -6.29 -5.00
CA LYS A 27 8.77 -7.12 -3.80
C LYS A 27 8.66 -6.29 -2.52
N GLU A 28 9.47 -5.25 -2.38
CA GLU A 28 9.42 -4.35 -1.22
C GLU A 28 8.10 -3.56 -1.21
N TYR A 29 7.58 -3.16 -2.37
CA TYR A 29 6.26 -2.53 -2.50
C TYR A 29 5.10 -3.48 -2.19
N LEU A 30 5.14 -4.73 -2.67
CA LEU A 30 4.12 -5.74 -2.34
C LEU A 30 4.08 -6.02 -0.83
N LYS A 31 5.25 -6.05 -0.18
CA LYS A 31 5.32 -6.18 1.29
C LYS A 31 4.71 -4.97 2.00
N ALA A 32 4.98 -3.76 1.52
CA ALA A 32 4.43 -2.54 2.10
C ALA A 32 2.91 -2.43 1.92
N THR A 33 2.39 -2.83 0.76
CA THR A 33 0.96 -2.82 0.43
C THR A 33 0.17 -3.95 1.10
N ASN A 34 0.81 -5.04 1.53
CA ASN A 34 0.14 -6.12 2.26
C ASN A 34 -0.57 -5.65 3.54
N ASN A 35 0.01 -4.69 4.28
CA ASN A 35 -0.66 -4.11 5.44
C ASN A 35 -1.93 -3.35 5.04
N LEU A 36 -1.89 -2.63 3.92
CA LEU A 36 -3.05 -1.91 3.39
C LEU A 36 -4.16 -2.88 2.93
N TRP A 37 -3.78 -4.01 2.33
CA TRP A 37 -4.73 -5.08 1.98
C TRP A 37 -5.44 -5.67 3.19
N ASN A 38 -4.70 -5.97 4.26
CA ASN A 38 -5.30 -6.47 5.50
C ASN A 38 -6.27 -5.45 6.11
N ILE A 39 -5.94 -4.16 6.03
CA ILE A 39 -6.84 -3.10 6.50
C ILE A 39 -8.09 -3.01 5.63
N CYS A 40 -7.96 -3.11 4.30
CA CYS A 40 -9.11 -3.14 3.39
C CYS A 40 -10.00 -4.35 3.67
N TYR A 41 -9.41 -5.51 3.98
CA TYR A 41 -10.15 -6.69 4.39
C TYR A 41 -10.95 -6.45 5.69
N ASP A 42 -10.33 -5.86 6.71
CA ASP A 42 -11.01 -5.51 7.96
C ASP A 42 -12.16 -4.50 7.71
N PHE A 43 -11.95 -3.48 6.88
CA PHE A 43 -13.02 -2.54 6.51
C PHE A 43 -14.17 -3.24 5.78
N ARG A 44 -13.87 -4.19 4.90
CA ARG A 44 -14.88 -4.96 4.17
C ARG A 44 -15.73 -5.81 5.12
N ILE A 45 -15.11 -6.51 6.07
CA ILE A 45 -15.84 -7.27 7.10
C ILE A 45 -16.83 -6.36 7.82
N ILE A 46 -16.40 -5.19 8.29
CA ILE A 46 -17.28 -4.27 9.03
C ILE A 46 -18.43 -3.78 8.14
N LYS A 47 -18.14 -3.46 6.87
CA LYS A 47 -19.13 -2.94 5.92
C LYS A 47 -20.24 -3.97 5.65
N ASP A 48 -19.85 -5.23 5.50
CA ASP A 48 -20.75 -6.31 5.09
C ASP A 48 -21.37 -7.05 6.29
N SER A 49 -21.04 -6.64 7.52
CA SER A 49 -21.47 -7.32 8.76
C SER A 49 -22.87 -6.92 9.22
N GLU A 50 -23.67 -7.94 9.57
CA GLU A 50 -24.93 -7.78 10.30
C GLU A 50 -24.70 -7.41 11.78
N GLU A 51 -23.55 -7.77 12.35
CA GLU A 51 -23.10 -7.47 13.73
C GLU A 51 -22.04 -6.35 13.77
N SER A 52 -22.29 -5.29 13.01
CA SER A 52 -21.29 -4.27 12.66
C SER A 52 -20.57 -3.61 13.84
N ASN A 53 -21.16 -3.55 15.06
CA ASN A 53 -20.47 -3.05 16.26
C ASN A 53 -19.43 -4.03 16.83
N THR A 54 -19.74 -5.34 16.87
CA THR A 54 -18.84 -6.38 17.37
C THR A 54 -17.60 -6.48 16.48
N ASP A 55 -17.83 -6.53 15.16
CA ASP A 55 -16.76 -6.63 14.17
C ASP A 55 -15.91 -5.36 14.13
N ARG A 56 -16.55 -4.19 14.21
CA ARG A 56 -15.82 -2.92 14.34
C ARG A 56 -14.88 -2.94 15.54
N ASN A 57 -15.38 -3.30 16.72
CA ASN A 57 -14.57 -3.27 17.94
C ASN A 57 -13.42 -4.28 17.89
N SER A 58 -13.62 -5.41 17.22
CA SER A 58 -12.60 -6.44 17.00
C SER A 58 -11.55 -6.02 15.95
N ALA A 59 -11.97 -5.31 14.90
CA ALA A 59 -11.13 -4.87 13.80
C ALA A 59 -10.30 -3.61 14.13
N LEU A 60 -10.82 -2.68 14.94
CA LEU A 60 -10.13 -1.40 15.25
C LEU A 60 -8.69 -1.58 15.77
N PRO A 61 -8.36 -2.52 16.67
CA PRO A 61 -6.97 -2.78 17.09
C PRO A 61 -6.10 -3.31 15.95
N THR A 62 -6.65 -4.18 15.09
CA THR A 62 -5.96 -4.78 13.95
C THR A 62 -5.64 -3.75 12.89
N ILE A 63 -6.63 -2.91 12.53
CA ILE A 63 -6.46 -1.79 11.61
C ILE A 63 -5.36 -0.86 12.12
N LYS A 64 -5.42 -0.45 13.39
CA LYS A 64 -4.41 0.44 13.99
C LYS A 64 -3.00 -0.15 13.87
N ARG A 65 -2.82 -1.42 14.22
CA ARG A 65 -1.52 -2.11 14.11
C ARG A 65 -1.01 -2.13 12.67
N ASN A 66 -1.88 -2.44 11.72
CA ASN A 66 -1.50 -2.51 10.31
C ASN A 66 -1.18 -1.11 9.73
N VAL A 67 -1.87 -0.05 10.16
CA VAL A 67 -1.51 1.35 9.81
C VAL A 67 -0.10 1.67 10.26
N GLU A 68 0.25 1.37 11.51
CA GLU A 68 1.60 1.64 12.04
C GLU A 68 2.68 0.81 11.32
N ASN A 69 2.38 -0.44 10.97
CA ASN A 69 3.28 -1.25 10.15
C ASN A 69 3.43 -0.67 8.73
N ALA A 70 2.36 -0.21 8.11
CA ALA A 70 2.41 0.41 6.78
C ALA A 70 3.28 1.68 6.79
N LYS A 71 3.14 2.54 7.81
CA LYS A 71 4.01 3.71 8.00
C LYS A 71 5.47 3.34 8.15
N LYS A 72 5.76 2.28 8.91
CA LYS A 72 7.14 1.80 9.11
C LYS A 72 7.76 1.32 7.80
N GLU A 73 7.04 0.52 7.02
CA GLU A 73 7.52 0.04 5.71
C GLU A 73 7.66 1.21 4.72
N TYR A 74 6.72 2.17 4.73
CA TYR A 74 6.83 3.40 3.95
C TYR A 74 8.10 4.19 4.31
N GLY A 75 8.42 4.39 5.59
CA GLY A 75 9.62 5.12 6.01
C GLY A 75 10.91 4.47 5.50
N LEU A 76 10.96 3.14 5.45
CA LEU A 76 12.08 2.40 4.86
C LEU A 76 12.15 2.64 3.34
N LEU A 77 11.02 2.48 2.65
CA LEU A 77 10.93 2.67 1.19
C LEU A 77 11.24 4.11 0.76
N SER A 78 10.69 5.11 1.45
CA SER A 78 10.89 6.52 1.14
C SER A 78 12.33 6.97 1.34
N SER A 79 13.05 6.35 2.28
CA SER A 79 14.49 6.59 2.45
C SER A 79 15.32 6.02 1.30
N LYS A 80 14.89 4.89 0.74
CA LYS A 80 15.60 4.16 -0.32
C LYS A 80 15.25 4.68 -1.73
N PHE A 81 14.00 5.09 -1.92
CA PHE A 81 13.42 5.51 -3.20
C PHE A 81 12.62 6.82 -3.06
N PRO A 82 13.24 7.94 -2.65
CA PRO A 82 12.53 9.18 -2.30
C PRO A 82 11.75 9.84 -3.44
N ASN A 83 12.13 9.56 -4.70
CA ASN A 83 11.51 10.16 -5.89
C ASN A 83 10.58 9.21 -6.64
N ASP A 84 10.41 7.98 -6.15
CA ASP A 84 9.59 6.98 -6.81
C ASP A 84 8.10 7.34 -6.69
N PRO A 85 7.35 7.41 -7.81
CA PRO A 85 5.93 7.72 -7.79
C PRO A 85 5.11 6.71 -6.97
N ASP A 86 5.51 5.45 -6.92
CA ASP A 86 4.78 4.41 -6.19
C ASP A 86 4.94 4.58 -4.66
N VAL A 87 6.10 5.08 -4.19
CA VAL A 87 6.29 5.50 -2.79
C VAL A 87 5.35 6.64 -2.41
N LYS A 88 5.18 7.63 -3.30
CA LYS A 88 4.27 8.76 -3.06
C LYS A 88 2.81 8.31 -3.04
N LYS A 89 2.46 7.34 -3.89
CA LYS A 89 1.12 6.72 -3.88
C LYS A 89 0.88 5.97 -2.57
N LEU A 90 1.87 5.23 -2.08
CA LEU A 90 1.83 4.55 -0.79
C LEU A 90 1.56 5.51 0.39
N ASP A 91 2.25 6.65 0.44
CA ASP A 91 1.98 7.71 1.45
C ASP A 91 0.53 8.20 1.41
N THR A 92 0.01 8.42 0.19
CA THR A 92 -1.36 8.88 -0.03
C THR A 92 -2.38 7.85 0.45
N TRP A 93 -2.16 6.57 0.17
CA TRP A 93 -3.02 5.48 0.66
C TRP A 93 -2.97 5.36 2.18
N ILE A 94 -1.79 5.45 2.81
CA ILE A 94 -1.65 5.40 4.27
C ILE A 94 -2.46 6.51 4.92
N LYS A 95 -2.32 7.76 4.45
CA LYS A 95 -3.08 8.91 4.96
C LYS A 95 -4.59 8.75 4.78
N THR A 96 -5.01 8.18 3.66
CA THR A 96 -6.43 7.91 3.40
C THR A 96 -6.97 6.86 4.36
N VAL A 97 -6.22 5.77 4.59
CA VAL A 97 -6.58 4.72 5.56
C VAL A 97 -6.65 5.29 6.97
N GLU A 98 -5.72 6.16 7.36
CA GLU A 98 -5.76 6.84 8.67
C GLU A 98 -7.02 7.67 8.84
N SER A 99 -7.41 8.41 7.82
CA SER A 99 -8.66 9.17 7.81
C SER A 99 -9.87 8.25 7.96
N CYS A 100 -9.91 7.13 7.22
CA CYS A 100 -10.95 6.11 7.35
C CYS A 100 -10.99 5.52 8.77
N TYR A 101 -9.84 5.22 9.37
CA TYR A 101 -9.75 4.69 10.72
C TYR A 101 -10.30 5.68 11.76
N VAL A 102 -9.97 6.97 11.64
CA VAL A 102 -10.49 8.01 12.53
C VAL A 102 -12.01 8.15 12.39
N SER A 103 -12.51 8.17 11.15
CA SER A 103 -13.95 8.21 10.88
C SER A 103 -14.68 6.98 11.44
N LEU A 104 -14.13 5.79 11.23
CA LEU A 104 -14.68 4.54 11.75
C LEU A 104 -14.71 4.51 13.28
N LYS A 105 -13.69 5.07 13.93
CA LYS A 105 -13.62 5.17 15.41
C LYS A 105 -14.62 6.17 15.99
N GLY A 106 -15.07 7.15 15.20
CA GLY A 106 -16.02 8.17 15.64
C GLY A 106 -17.38 7.61 16.05
N GLU A 107 -18.15 8.40 16.80
CA GLU A 107 -19.50 8.03 17.27
C GLU A 107 -20.50 7.93 16.12
N LYS A 108 -20.28 8.69 15.04
CA LYS A 108 -21.17 8.76 13.87
C LYS A 108 -20.80 7.82 12.74
N TRP A 109 -19.97 6.81 12.97
CA TRP A 109 -19.41 5.97 11.91
C TRP A 109 -20.45 5.22 11.05
N GLN A 110 -21.66 4.98 11.58
CA GLN A 110 -22.77 4.38 10.84
C GLN A 110 -23.63 5.41 10.08
N THR A 111 -23.82 6.59 10.66
CA THR A 111 -24.70 7.64 10.11
C THR A 111 -23.98 8.57 9.13
N GLU A 112 -22.65 8.68 9.25
CA GLU A 112 -21.76 9.42 8.36
C GLU A 112 -20.62 8.48 7.89
N PRO A 113 -20.87 7.54 6.95
CA PRO A 113 -19.93 6.48 6.59
C PRO A 113 -18.81 6.95 5.66
N VAL A 114 -18.17 8.08 5.98
CA VAL A 114 -17.06 8.66 5.20
C VAL A 114 -15.92 7.65 5.03
N TRP A 115 -15.68 6.83 6.06
CA TRP A 115 -14.71 5.73 6.01
C TRP A 115 -14.98 4.73 4.88
N GLN A 116 -16.24 4.48 4.49
CA GLN A 116 -16.58 3.54 3.42
C GLN A 116 -16.18 4.07 2.04
N LEU A 117 -16.31 5.39 1.83
CA LEU A 117 -15.90 6.04 0.58
C LEU A 117 -14.38 5.98 0.42
N GLY A 118 -13.64 6.39 1.45
CA GLY A 118 -12.18 6.32 1.44
C GLY A 118 -11.66 4.89 1.30
N PHE A 119 -12.27 3.93 2.01
CA PHE A 119 -12.00 2.50 1.84
C PHE A 119 -12.19 2.04 0.39
N SER A 120 -13.32 2.37 -0.25
CA SER A 120 -13.61 1.92 -1.61
C SER A 120 -12.59 2.45 -2.63
N LEU A 121 -12.13 3.69 -2.45
CA LEU A 121 -11.08 4.28 -3.29
C LEU A 121 -9.75 3.53 -3.16
N ILE A 122 -9.30 3.28 -1.93
CA ILE A 122 -8.04 2.57 -1.68
C ILE A 122 -8.11 1.14 -2.19
N GLU A 123 -9.23 0.44 -1.95
CA GLU A 123 -9.38 -0.95 -2.37
C GLU A 123 -9.29 -1.11 -3.89
N MET A 124 -9.91 -0.20 -4.65
CA MET A 124 -9.81 -0.16 -6.10
C MET A 124 -8.38 0.12 -6.56
N ASP A 125 -7.75 1.16 -6.00
CA ASP A 125 -6.38 1.54 -6.32
C ASP A 125 -5.36 0.43 -6.05
N LEU A 126 -5.53 -0.32 -4.95
CA LEU A 126 -4.68 -1.46 -4.61
C LEU A 126 -4.89 -2.65 -5.55
N LYS A 127 -6.14 -2.90 -5.98
CA LYS A 127 -6.44 -3.93 -7.01
C LYS A 127 -5.73 -3.61 -8.31
N ASP A 128 -5.85 -2.36 -8.78
CA ASP A 128 -5.23 -1.91 -10.02
C ASP A 128 -3.70 -2.00 -9.92
N PHE A 129 -3.11 -1.55 -8.81
CA PHE A 129 -1.66 -1.66 -8.60
C PHE A 129 -1.16 -3.11 -8.66
N VAL A 130 -1.87 -4.07 -8.06
CA VAL A 130 -1.48 -5.48 -8.11
C VAL A 130 -1.60 -6.03 -9.52
N ASN A 131 -2.67 -5.69 -10.24
CA ASN A 131 -2.89 -6.15 -11.62
C ASN A 131 -1.86 -5.57 -12.61
N ASP A 132 -1.39 -4.36 -12.38
CA ASP A 132 -0.41 -3.68 -13.24
C ASP A 132 1.04 -4.16 -12.98
N ASN A 133 1.29 -4.81 -11.84
CA ASN A 133 2.63 -5.22 -11.38
C ASN A 133 2.84 -6.75 -11.26
N LEU A 134 1.83 -7.56 -11.60
CA LEU A 134 1.90 -9.03 -11.70
C LEU A 134 1.68 -9.49 -13.14
#